data_AF-A0A384JJ65-F1
#
_entry.id   AF-A0A384JJ65-F1
#
_cell.length_a   1.000
_cell.length_b   1.000
_cell.length_c   1.000
_cell.angle_alpha   90.00
_cell.angle_beta   90.00
_cell.angle_gamma   90.00
#
_symmetry.space_group_name_H-M   'P 1'
#
loop_
_entity.id
_entity.type
_entity.pdbx_description
1 polymer ?
#
loop_
_entity_poly.entity_id
_entity_poly.type
_entity_poly.pdbx_seq_one_letter_code
_entity_poly.pdbx_strand_id
1 'polypeptide(L)'
;MPISSRWHLSIPSISLPTYLFTSSTHPLPDKLAFIDASNPSQFLTQSDFRLYSQRLAAGLIKNGLQPGDRVLLFSSNNLFFPVIIMGIIMAEGIFTGANPGFVERELAYQLSDCGAKFLLCGEGGLEVGIKAAGKVGLGREKLFVFDDIEKEIGIIKQETKGLRSWWELLETEEVGGKFQWKEDFDPKEAVCCLNYSSGTTGVPKGVMITHYNYVANSIQYRHLHELHPETPERNKKAKWLCFLPLYHAMGQTIFGAVAPKRGIPVYIMKKFDFKEMLEAVQKYRITSLSMVPPIVVMLVKSPLTKQYDLSSILDMASGAAPLSGEVIDEVEKLWPNGNVKLTQGWGMTEATCSLLGCDPRQDPVPNSVGELNANCHAKIMDPETLEELKQGERGEIWVQAPNVMKGYWKKPSATQETLINSPSGIWLRTGDIAYVDSRNHFFIVDRMKELIKVKGNQVAPAELEALLLEHPEIADAAVIGVMIGEGEVPRAYIVKSGGSGNRLNAEEVMGWVEKRTSRFKWLKGGVEFVEAIPKNPSGKILRKLLREKAKEEISKIYTKARL
;
A
#
# COMPACT_ATOMS: atom_id res chain seq x y z
N MET A 1 14.83 -21.26 -16.79
CA MET A 1 14.58 -20.14 -17.71
C MET A 1 13.57 -19.24 -17.04
N PRO A 2 13.82 -17.91 -16.98
CA PRO A 2 12.90 -17.00 -16.32
C PRO A 2 11.48 -17.13 -16.86
N ILE A 3 10.53 -17.18 -15.93
CA ILE A 3 9.10 -17.20 -16.22
C ILE A 3 8.75 -15.83 -16.75
N SER A 4 8.13 -15.79 -17.93
CA SER A 4 7.75 -14.55 -18.59
C SER A 4 6.25 -14.39 -18.56
N SER A 5 5.76 -13.17 -18.38
CA SER A 5 4.34 -12.89 -18.54
C SER A 5 3.88 -13.31 -19.93
N ARG A 6 2.70 -13.94 -20.01
CA ARG A 6 2.03 -14.17 -21.30
C ARG A 6 1.44 -12.89 -21.90
N TRP A 7 1.46 -11.79 -21.15
CA TRP A 7 0.97 -10.48 -21.58
C TRP A 7 2.13 -9.57 -21.98
N HIS A 8 1.97 -8.91 -23.12
CA HIS A 8 2.92 -7.92 -23.62
C HIS A 8 2.16 -6.67 -24.05
N LEU A 9 2.49 -5.53 -23.44
CA LEU A 9 1.87 -4.24 -23.75
C LEU A 9 2.92 -3.26 -24.24
N SER A 10 2.48 -2.34 -25.11
CA SER A 10 3.26 -1.15 -25.45
C SER A 10 3.14 -0.14 -24.32
N ILE A 11 4.29 0.31 -23.80
CA ILE A 11 4.36 1.29 -22.71
C ILE A 11 5.02 2.55 -23.27
N PRO A 12 4.27 3.67 -23.40
CA PRO A 12 4.82 4.91 -23.91
C PRO A 12 5.80 5.52 -22.90
N SER A 13 6.88 6.09 -23.41
CA SER A 13 7.86 6.83 -22.61
C SER A 13 7.43 8.29 -22.51
N ILE A 14 6.44 8.56 -21.66
CA ILE A 14 5.83 9.89 -21.44
C ILE A 14 5.76 10.22 -19.95
N SER A 15 5.60 11.49 -19.62
CA SER A 15 5.36 11.89 -18.23
C SER A 15 4.03 11.34 -17.69
N LEU A 16 3.95 11.08 -16.38
CA LEU A 16 2.69 10.75 -15.71
C LEU A 16 1.55 11.77 -15.94
N PRO A 17 1.76 13.10 -15.86
CA PRO A 17 0.73 14.08 -16.24
C PRO A 17 0.20 13.88 -17.67
N THR A 18 1.09 13.69 -18.64
CA THR A 18 0.71 13.44 -20.05
C THR A 18 -0.02 12.10 -20.20
N TYR A 19 0.36 11.06 -19.47
CA TYR A 19 -0.40 9.81 -19.46
C TYR A 19 -1.84 10.00 -18.96
N LEU A 20 -2.06 10.77 -17.89
CA LEU A 20 -3.40 10.98 -17.33
C LEU A 20 -4.26 11.92 -18.18
N PHE A 21 -3.68 13.03 -18.64
CA PHE A 21 -4.44 14.13 -19.22
C PHE A 21 -4.24 14.31 -20.73
N THR A 22 -3.37 13.51 -21.36
CA THR A 22 -2.92 13.64 -22.77
C THR A 22 -2.09 14.88 -23.03
N SER A 23 -2.52 16.06 -22.56
CA SER A 23 -1.73 17.29 -22.52
C SER A 23 -2.34 18.28 -21.50
N SER A 24 -1.63 19.38 -21.28
CA SER A 24 -2.04 20.54 -20.47
C SER A 24 -3.36 21.17 -20.90
N THR A 25 -3.71 21.06 -22.18
CA THR A 25 -4.86 21.74 -22.78
C THR A 25 -5.86 20.79 -23.44
N HIS A 26 -5.59 19.49 -23.47
CA HIS A 26 -6.50 18.50 -24.07
C HIS A 26 -7.90 18.60 -23.43
N PRO A 27 -9.00 18.61 -24.20
CA PRO A 27 -10.33 18.59 -23.63
C PRO A 27 -10.53 17.38 -22.72
N LEU A 28 -10.98 17.59 -21.49
CA LEU A 28 -11.32 16.53 -20.55
C LEU A 28 -12.83 16.42 -20.40
N PRO A 29 -13.37 15.20 -20.18
CA PRO A 29 -14.79 15.05 -19.93
C PRO A 29 -15.15 15.68 -18.58
N ASP A 30 -16.33 16.32 -18.52
CA ASP A 30 -16.91 16.81 -17.28
C ASP A 30 -17.49 15.64 -16.46
N LYS A 31 -16.58 14.85 -15.88
CA LYS A 31 -16.89 13.68 -15.05
C LYS A 31 -16.23 13.83 -13.70
N LEU A 32 -16.91 13.37 -12.65
CA LEU A 32 -16.36 13.28 -11.30
C LEU A 32 -15.09 12.41 -11.30
N ALA A 33 -14.04 12.92 -10.67
CA ALA A 33 -12.78 12.21 -10.42
C ALA A 33 -12.70 11.79 -8.94
N PHE A 34 -12.86 12.76 -8.03
CA PHE A 34 -12.73 12.55 -6.59
C PHE A 34 -13.90 13.19 -5.84
N ILE A 35 -14.37 12.54 -4.79
CA ILE A 35 -15.52 12.97 -3.97
C ILE A 35 -15.16 12.77 -2.49
N ASP A 36 -15.47 13.71 -1.61
CA ASP A 36 -15.38 13.44 -0.17
C ASP A 36 -16.51 12.47 0.23
N ALA A 37 -16.14 11.29 0.75
CA ALA A 37 -17.11 10.26 1.13
C ALA A 37 -18.06 10.71 2.26
N SER A 38 -17.60 11.59 3.16
CA SER A 38 -18.38 12.14 4.27
C SER A 38 -19.27 13.31 3.83
N ASN A 39 -18.84 14.06 2.82
CA ASN A 39 -19.59 15.18 2.24
C ASN A 39 -19.54 15.21 0.71
N PRO A 40 -20.42 14.48 0.00
CA PRO A 40 -20.40 14.40 -1.46
C PRO A 40 -20.70 15.69 -2.22
N SER A 41 -21.11 16.76 -1.53
CA SER A 41 -21.19 18.10 -2.15
C SER A 41 -19.81 18.69 -2.45
N GLN A 42 -18.76 18.17 -1.83
CA GLN A 42 -17.37 18.49 -2.13
C GLN A 42 -16.80 17.40 -3.06
N PHE A 43 -16.43 17.82 -4.26
CA PHE A 43 -15.90 16.94 -5.29
C PHE A 43 -14.97 17.69 -6.24
N LEU A 44 -14.20 16.93 -6.99
CA LEU A 44 -13.39 17.39 -8.11
C LEU A 44 -13.81 16.60 -9.35
N THR A 45 -14.12 17.31 -10.43
CA THR A 45 -14.18 16.72 -11.77
C THR A 45 -12.78 16.40 -12.29
N GLN A 46 -12.67 15.70 -13.42
CA GLN A 46 -11.38 15.49 -14.10
C GLN A 46 -10.73 16.82 -14.52
N SER A 47 -11.55 17.78 -14.94
CA SER A 47 -11.11 19.13 -15.29
C SER A 47 -10.62 19.88 -14.05
N ASP A 48 -11.34 19.81 -12.93
CA ASP A 48 -10.90 20.42 -11.66
C ASP A 48 -9.59 19.79 -11.19
N PHE A 49 -9.49 18.46 -11.24
CA PHE A 49 -8.27 17.75 -10.85
C PHE A 49 -7.05 18.26 -11.63
N ARG A 50 -7.15 18.38 -12.96
CA ARG A 50 -6.05 18.95 -13.76
C ARG A 50 -5.81 20.42 -13.42
N LEU A 51 -6.86 21.24 -13.38
CA LEU A 51 -6.75 22.68 -13.17
C LEU A 51 -6.12 23.01 -11.82
N TYR A 52 -6.61 22.42 -10.72
CA TYR A 52 -6.02 22.61 -9.40
C TYR A 52 -4.56 22.12 -9.34
N SER A 53 -4.23 21.03 -10.02
CA SER A 53 -2.85 20.54 -10.11
C SER A 53 -1.94 21.55 -10.84
N GLN A 54 -2.43 22.13 -11.95
CA GLN A 54 -1.72 23.17 -12.70
C GLN A 54 -1.55 24.47 -11.89
N ARG A 55 -2.60 24.89 -11.17
CA ARG A 55 -2.56 26.05 -10.26
C ARG A 55 -1.53 25.87 -9.16
N LEU A 56 -1.51 24.67 -8.55
CA LEU A 56 -0.52 24.32 -7.53
C LEU A 56 0.90 24.28 -8.12
N ALA A 57 1.07 23.70 -9.31
CA ALA A 57 2.37 23.61 -9.95
C ALA A 57 2.99 25.00 -10.20
N ALA A 58 2.19 25.92 -10.78
CA ALA A 58 2.60 27.30 -11.02
C ALA A 58 2.98 28.02 -9.71
N GLY A 59 2.17 27.87 -8.66
CA GLY A 59 2.44 28.54 -7.39
C GLY A 59 3.59 27.94 -6.60
N LEU A 60 3.85 26.63 -6.69
CA LEU A 60 5.05 25.99 -6.15
C LEU A 60 6.32 26.56 -6.80
N ILE A 61 6.34 26.68 -8.14
CA ILE A 61 7.45 27.29 -8.89
C ILE A 61 7.66 28.74 -8.46
N LYS A 62 6.57 29.54 -8.37
CA LYS A 62 6.63 30.93 -7.89
C LYS A 62 7.19 31.06 -6.47
N ASN A 63 6.92 30.09 -5.60
CA ASN A 63 7.45 30.03 -4.24
C ASN A 63 8.88 29.45 -4.17
N GLY A 64 9.50 29.16 -5.31
CA GLY A 64 10.90 28.76 -5.44
C GLY A 64 11.15 27.26 -5.42
N LEU A 65 10.17 26.43 -5.81
CA LEU A 65 10.43 25.03 -6.15
C LEU A 65 11.31 24.98 -7.41
N GLN A 66 12.33 24.12 -7.41
CA GLN A 66 13.14 23.83 -8.60
C GLN A 66 12.96 22.38 -9.05
N PRO A 67 13.22 22.04 -10.32
CA PRO A 67 13.19 20.66 -10.80
C PRO A 67 14.03 19.74 -9.90
N GLY A 68 13.43 18.61 -9.52
CA GLY A 68 14.03 17.62 -8.63
C GLY A 68 13.90 17.92 -7.14
N ASP A 69 13.44 19.11 -6.71
CA ASP A 69 13.18 19.39 -5.30
C ASP A 69 12.07 18.47 -4.74
N ARG A 70 12.24 18.02 -3.50
CA ARG A 70 11.26 17.14 -2.85
C ARG A 70 10.22 17.97 -2.09
N VAL A 71 8.96 17.62 -2.25
CA VAL A 71 7.87 18.19 -1.45
C VAL A 71 7.24 17.07 -0.63
N LEU A 72 7.31 17.20 0.69
CA LEU A 72 6.80 16.19 1.60
C LEU A 72 5.36 16.52 2.01
N LEU A 73 4.46 15.55 1.84
CA LEU A 73 3.09 15.62 2.34
C LEU A 73 2.94 14.69 3.56
N PHE A 74 2.71 15.28 4.72
CA PHE A 74 2.43 14.59 5.98
C PHE A 74 0.96 14.76 6.33
N SER A 75 0.11 13.89 5.76
CA SER A 75 -1.33 13.98 5.95
C SER A 75 -2.01 12.62 5.80
N SER A 76 -3.19 12.51 6.41
CA SER A 76 -4.17 11.46 6.07
C SER A 76 -4.76 11.70 4.68
N ASN A 77 -5.60 10.77 4.21
CA ASN A 77 -6.32 10.95 2.97
C ASN A 77 -7.18 12.22 3.02
N ASN A 78 -7.33 12.88 1.88
CA ASN A 78 -8.02 14.15 1.73
C ASN A 78 -8.45 14.31 0.25
N LEU A 79 -9.52 15.07 -0.02
CA LEU A 79 -10.04 15.31 -1.37
C LEU A 79 -8.96 15.84 -2.34
N PHE A 80 -8.09 16.74 -1.88
CA PHE A 80 -7.02 17.37 -2.66
C PHE A 80 -5.68 16.62 -2.60
N PHE A 81 -5.60 15.45 -1.93
CA PHE A 81 -4.35 14.68 -1.88
C PHE A 81 -3.85 14.30 -3.30
N PRO A 82 -4.70 13.85 -4.25
CA PRO A 82 -4.27 13.62 -5.62
C PRO A 82 -3.77 14.89 -6.32
N VAL A 83 -4.38 16.05 -6.05
CA VAL A 83 -3.96 17.36 -6.57
C VAL A 83 -2.55 17.70 -6.08
N ILE A 84 -2.23 17.46 -4.79
CA ILE A 84 -0.88 17.68 -4.26
C ILE A 84 0.15 16.86 -5.02
N ILE A 85 -0.08 15.54 -5.16
CA ILE A 85 0.83 14.64 -5.88
C ILE A 85 1.07 15.18 -7.30
N MET A 86 -0.02 15.45 -8.01
CA MET A 86 0.05 15.80 -9.43
C MET A 86 0.64 17.20 -9.66
N GLY A 87 0.28 18.18 -8.83
CA GLY A 87 0.83 19.54 -8.93
C GLY A 87 2.33 19.60 -8.63
N ILE A 88 2.82 18.80 -7.67
CA ILE A 88 4.27 18.66 -7.43
C ILE A 88 4.96 18.09 -8.68
N ILE A 89 4.41 17.02 -9.25
CA ILE A 89 4.98 16.35 -10.43
C ILE A 89 4.95 17.27 -11.67
N MET A 90 3.85 17.99 -11.89
CA MET A 90 3.71 18.97 -12.98
C MET A 90 4.69 20.14 -12.85
N ALA A 91 5.13 20.45 -11.63
CA ALA A 91 6.17 21.44 -11.35
C ALA A 91 7.60 20.89 -11.43
N GLU A 92 7.78 19.67 -11.96
CA GLU A 92 9.06 18.93 -12.01
C GLU A 92 9.64 18.61 -10.62
N GLY A 93 8.83 18.74 -9.57
CA GLY A 93 9.18 18.33 -8.21
C GLY A 93 8.99 16.84 -7.98
N ILE A 94 9.53 16.35 -6.87
CA ILE A 94 9.44 14.96 -6.45
C ILE A 94 8.52 14.86 -5.24
N PHE A 95 7.38 14.19 -5.42
CA PHE A 95 6.45 13.94 -4.33
C PHE A 95 7.02 12.94 -3.32
N THR A 96 6.83 13.16 -2.02
CA THR A 96 7.04 12.13 -1.01
C THR A 96 5.95 12.17 0.06
N GLY A 97 5.26 11.06 0.25
CA GLY A 97 4.25 10.91 1.29
C GLY A 97 4.84 10.39 2.59
N ALA A 98 4.41 10.94 3.72
CA ALA A 98 4.73 10.43 5.05
C ALA A 98 3.48 9.87 5.72
N ASN A 99 3.66 8.79 6.50
CA ASN A 99 2.58 8.20 7.25
C ASN A 99 2.10 9.18 8.33
N PRO A 100 0.82 9.59 8.37
CA PRO A 100 0.29 10.56 9.34
C PRO A 100 0.40 10.11 10.79
N GLY A 101 0.63 8.82 11.03
CA GLY A 101 0.90 8.27 12.37
C GLY A 101 2.35 8.38 12.83
N PHE A 102 3.26 8.94 12.03
CA PHE A 102 4.66 9.13 12.45
C PHE A 102 4.78 10.05 13.64
N VAL A 103 5.70 9.68 14.54
CA VAL A 103 6.15 10.58 15.60
C VAL A 103 7.24 11.52 15.08
N GLU A 104 7.56 12.56 15.87
CA GLU A 104 8.50 13.62 15.50
C GLU A 104 9.84 13.11 14.96
N ARG A 105 10.44 12.09 15.60
CA ARG A 105 11.73 11.52 15.19
C ARG A 105 11.66 10.85 13.81
N GLU A 106 10.55 10.16 13.52
CA GLU A 106 10.38 9.42 12.27
C GLU A 106 10.15 10.39 11.11
N LEU A 107 9.33 11.42 11.32
CA LEU A 107 9.12 12.47 10.32
C LEU A 107 10.38 13.28 10.08
N ALA A 108 11.12 13.65 11.14
CA ALA A 108 12.40 14.37 11.02
C ALA A 108 13.43 13.55 10.23
N TYR A 109 13.46 12.22 10.43
CA TYR A 109 14.30 11.33 9.63
C TYR A 109 13.97 11.44 8.14
N GLN A 110 12.69 11.28 7.75
CA GLN A 110 12.30 11.34 6.34
C GLN A 110 12.56 12.73 5.73
N LEU A 111 12.24 13.82 6.45
CA LEU A 111 12.52 15.20 6.00
C LEU A 111 14.00 15.41 5.70
N SER A 112 14.88 14.94 6.58
CA SER A 112 16.33 15.04 6.43
C SER A 112 16.86 14.17 5.29
N ASP A 113 16.44 12.90 5.22
CA ASP A 113 16.91 11.93 4.23
C ASP A 113 16.54 12.34 2.79
N CYS A 114 15.27 12.72 2.57
CA CYS A 114 14.82 13.20 1.27
C CYS A 114 15.31 14.63 0.98
N GLY A 115 15.66 15.42 2.00
CA GLY A 115 16.00 16.83 1.86
C GLY A 115 14.82 17.62 1.27
N ALA A 116 13.66 17.57 1.93
CA ALA A 116 12.45 18.24 1.48
C ALA A 116 12.64 19.76 1.43
N LYS A 117 12.20 20.38 0.33
CA LYS A 117 12.16 21.83 0.14
C LYS A 117 10.96 22.47 0.83
N PHE A 118 9.82 21.77 0.78
CA PHE A 118 8.56 22.17 1.40
C PHE A 118 7.94 21.02 2.16
N LEU A 119 7.21 21.37 3.22
CA LEU A 119 6.43 20.45 4.03
C LEU A 119 4.97 20.91 4.06
N LEU A 120 4.07 20.09 3.53
CA LEU A 120 2.63 20.24 3.65
C LEU A 120 2.14 19.31 4.77
N CYS A 121 1.54 19.89 5.80
CA CYS A 121 1.08 19.15 6.99
C CYS A 121 -0.43 19.17 7.10
N GLY A 122 -1.05 18.00 7.14
CA GLY A 122 -2.44 17.86 7.52
C GLY A 122 -2.71 18.39 8.93
N GLU A 123 -3.92 18.90 9.18
CA GLU A 123 -4.30 19.48 10.48
C GLU A 123 -3.95 18.57 11.67
N GLY A 124 -4.27 17.27 11.58
CA GLY A 124 -4.00 16.28 12.64
C GLY A 124 -2.51 16.02 12.94
N GLY A 125 -1.61 16.39 12.01
CA GLY A 125 -0.17 16.20 12.15
C GLY A 125 0.61 17.50 12.40
N LEU A 126 -0.06 18.65 12.48
CA LEU A 126 0.59 19.96 12.38
C LEU A 126 1.70 20.19 13.41
N GLU A 127 1.46 19.81 14.67
CA GLU A 127 2.44 19.98 15.74
C GLU A 127 3.70 19.12 15.56
N VAL A 128 3.49 17.85 15.19
CA VAL A 128 4.57 16.92 14.90
C VAL A 128 5.39 17.42 13.70
N GLY A 129 4.71 17.92 12.67
CA GLY A 129 5.31 18.53 11.50
C GLY A 129 6.20 19.74 11.83
N ILE A 130 5.69 20.67 12.64
CA ILE A 130 6.46 21.86 13.07
C ILE A 130 7.72 21.45 13.85
N LYS A 131 7.58 20.53 14.81
CA LYS A 131 8.71 20.07 15.64
C LYS A 131 9.75 19.33 14.80
N ALA A 132 9.31 18.45 13.91
CA ALA A 132 10.19 17.70 13.01
C ALA A 132 10.94 18.61 12.03
N ALA A 133 10.25 19.59 11.45
CA ALA A 133 10.87 20.61 10.59
C ALA A 133 11.92 21.43 11.34
N GLY A 134 11.61 21.86 12.57
CA GLY A 134 12.57 22.56 13.43
C GLY A 134 13.83 21.75 13.71
N LYS A 135 13.71 20.43 13.96
CA LYS A 135 14.85 19.53 14.16
C LYS A 135 15.79 19.41 12.97
N VAL A 136 15.28 19.56 11.75
CA VAL A 136 16.08 19.48 10.52
C VAL A 136 16.47 20.84 9.95
N GLY A 137 16.10 21.93 10.62
CA GLY A 137 16.37 23.30 10.17
C GLY A 137 15.51 23.77 8.99
N LEU A 138 14.36 23.13 8.74
CA LEU A 138 13.43 23.59 7.70
C LEU A 138 12.63 24.79 8.23
N GLY A 139 12.85 25.96 7.61
CA GLY A 139 12.23 27.23 8.00
C GLY A 139 10.70 27.19 7.91
N ARG A 140 10.03 27.92 8.81
CA ARG A 140 8.55 27.95 8.90
C ARG A 140 7.88 28.50 7.64
N GLU A 141 8.57 29.33 6.86
CA GLU A 141 8.13 29.84 5.57
C GLU A 141 8.01 28.76 4.48
N LYS A 142 8.59 27.58 4.73
CA LYS A 142 8.50 26.39 3.87
C LYS A 142 7.45 25.38 4.34
N LEU A 143 6.73 25.69 5.42
CA LEU A 143 5.67 24.86 5.98
C LEU A 143 4.30 25.42 5.60
N PHE A 144 3.40 24.54 5.21
CA PHE A 144 2.03 24.87 4.83
C PHE A 144 1.06 23.94 5.53
N VAL A 145 -0.07 24.49 5.97
CA VAL A 145 -1.19 23.68 6.47
C VAL A 145 -1.98 23.17 5.28
N PHE A 146 -2.20 21.85 5.25
CA PHE A 146 -2.94 21.16 4.22
C PHE A 146 -4.29 20.69 4.77
N ASP A 147 -5.35 21.11 4.10
CA ASP A 147 -6.74 20.81 4.43
C ASP A 147 -7.58 20.78 3.14
N ASP A 148 -8.85 20.39 3.24
CA ASP A 148 -9.83 20.40 2.14
C ASP A 148 -10.95 21.42 2.36
N ILE A 149 -10.77 22.38 3.29
CA ILE A 149 -11.78 23.39 3.57
C ILE A 149 -11.22 24.73 3.11
N GLU A 150 -11.80 25.28 2.04
CA GLU A 150 -11.56 26.67 1.68
C GLU A 150 -12.18 27.57 2.76
N LYS A 151 -11.37 27.97 3.75
CA LYS A 151 -11.76 28.86 4.86
C LYS A 151 -11.50 30.32 4.46
N GLU A 152 -12.32 31.23 4.95
CA GLU A 152 -12.02 32.67 4.86
C GLU A 152 -10.68 32.98 5.56
N ILE A 153 -9.82 33.77 4.89
CA ILE A 153 -8.42 34.07 5.27
C ILE A 153 -8.27 34.56 6.73
N GLY A 154 -9.31 35.18 7.30
CA GLY A 154 -9.32 35.69 8.68
C GLY A 154 -9.38 34.61 9.78
N ILE A 155 -10.03 33.47 9.53
CA ILE A 155 -10.22 32.38 10.50
C ILE A 155 -8.96 31.48 10.56
N ILE A 156 -8.21 31.42 9.46
CA ILE A 156 -7.04 30.56 9.27
C ILE A 156 -5.92 30.83 10.30
N LYS A 157 -5.66 32.09 10.68
CA LYS A 157 -4.45 32.46 11.45
C LYS A 157 -4.33 31.85 12.85
N GLN A 158 -5.44 31.55 13.54
CA GLN A 158 -5.40 30.92 14.87
C GLN A 158 -5.25 29.39 14.79
N GLU A 159 -5.90 28.75 13.82
CA GLU A 159 -5.89 27.29 13.66
C GLU A 159 -4.58 26.79 13.03
N THR A 160 -3.91 27.59 12.21
CA THR A 160 -2.65 27.19 11.54
C THR A 160 -1.39 27.37 12.40
N LYS A 161 -1.52 27.76 13.68
CA LYS A 161 -0.39 28.08 14.57
C LYS A 161 0.58 29.08 13.90
N GLY A 162 0.06 30.04 13.13
CA GLY A 162 0.82 31.04 12.38
C GLY A 162 1.59 30.52 11.17
N LEU A 163 1.24 29.35 10.63
CA LEU A 163 1.72 28.86 9.33
C LEU A 163 0.78 29.31 8.20
N ARG A 164 1.33 29.38 6.98
CA ARG A 164 0.54 29.68 5.77
C ARG A 164 -0.34 28.50 5.40
N SER A 165 -1.47 28.77 4.77
CA SER A 165 -2.28 27.71 4.17
C SER A 165 -1.68 27.27 2.84
N TRP A 166 -1.81 26.00 2.47
CA TRP A 166 -1.47 25.52 1.13
C TRP A 166 -2.34 26.16 0.04
N TRP A 167 -3.53 26.66 0.37
CA TRP A 167 -4.38 27.43 -0.56
C TRP A 167 -3.66 28.67 -1.11
N GLU A 168 -2.72 29.25 -0.34
CA GLU A 168 -1.88 30.36 -0.79
C GLU A 168 -0.83 29.95 -1.84
N LEU A 169 -0.61 28.65 -2.03
CA LEU A 169 0.22 28.10 -3.12
C LEU A 169 -0.58 27.92 -4.41
N LEU A 170 -1.89 28.05 -4.40
CA LEU A 170 -2.66 27.99 -5.64
C LEU A 170 -2.60 29.32 -6.36
N GLU A 171 -2.12 29.29 -7.60
CA GLU A 171 -2.29 30.42 -8.51
C GLU A 171 -3.76 30.61 -8.93
N THR A 172 -4.05 31.70 -9.63
CA THR A 172 -5.40 31.94 -10.18
C THR A 172 -5.75 30.89 -11.23
N GLU A 173 -7.05 30.70 -11.49
CA GLU A 173 -7.51 29.80 -12.55
C GLU A 173 -6.97 30.21 -13.93
N GLU A 174 -6.81 31.50 -14.19
CA GLU A 174 -6.24 31.99 -15.45
C GLU A 174 -4.79 31.54 -15.62
N VAL A 175 -3.97 31.65 -14.57
CA VAL A 175 -2.56 31.21 -14.61
C VAL A 175 -2.50 29.69 -14.72
N GLY A 176 -3.29 28.96 -13.93
CA GLY A 176 -3.37 27.50 -13.98
C GLY A 176 -3.82 26.97 -15.35
N GLY A 177 -4.87 27.55 -15.93
CA GLY A 177 -5.39 27.14 -17.24
C GLY A 177 -4.42 27.39 -18.40
N LYS A 178 -3.45 28.29 -18.23
CA LYS A 178 -2.35 28.53 -19.18
C LYS A 178 -1.10 27.70 -18.89
N PHE A 179 -0.99 27.08 -17.71
CA PHE A 179 0.20 26.35 -17.30
C PHE A 179 0.48 25.13 -18.19
N GLN A 180 1.70 25.05 -18.68
CA GLN A 180 2.21 23.94 -19.48
C GLN A 180 3.28 23.23 -18.66
N TRP A 181 3.04 21.97 -18.28
CA TRP A 181 4.12 21.15 -17.71
C TRP A 181 5.12 20.81 -18.81
N LYS A 182 6.35 20.57 -18.41
CA LYS A 182 7.44 20.25 -19.32
C LYS A 182 7.46 18.77 -19.70
N GLU A 183 8.08 18.50 -20.85
CA GLU A 183 8.32 17.16 -21.39
C GLU A 183 9.76 17.03 -21.96
N ASP A 184 10.63 18.02 -21.73
CA ASP A 184 12.03 18.04 -22.17
C ASP A 184 12.96 17.28 -21.22
N PHE A 185 12.56 16.07 -20.85
CA PHE A 185 13.34 15.15 -20.01
C PHE A 185 13.06 13.69 -20.41
N ASP A 186 13.94 12.77 -20.02
CA ASP A 186 13.67 11.34 -20.21
C ASP A 186 12.77 10.79 -19.08
N PRO A 187 11.52 10.35 -19.36
CA PRO A 187 10.62 9.83 -18.34
C PRO A 187 11.12 8.56 -17.66
N LYS A 188 12.06 7.83 -18.27
CA LYS A 188 12.70 6.66 -17.66
C LYS A 188 13.70 7.02 -16.58
N GLU A 189 14.27 8.23 -16.66
CA GLU A 189 15.29 8.70 -15.73
C GLU A 189 14.76 9.69 -14.70
N ALA A 190 13.74 10.48 -15.07
CA ALA A 190 13.14 11.49 -14.21
C ALA A 190 12.32 10.85 -13.08
N VAL A 191 12.77 11.05 -11.83
CA VAL A 191 12.07 10.60 -10.61
C VAL A 191 10.93 11.55 -10.32
N CYS A 192 9.72 11.03 -10.15
CA CYS A 192 8.54 11.83 -9.79
C CYS A 192 8.06 11.57 -8.36
N CYS A 193 8.44 10.45 -7.75
CA CYS A 193 8.08 10.14 -6.36
C CYS A 193 9.22 9.47 -5.59
N LEU A 194 9.32 9.78 -4.29
CA LEU A 194 10.04 9.01 -3.29
C LEU A 194 9.06 8.35 -2.33
N ASN A 195 8.78 7.07 -2.54
CA ASN A 195 7.94 6.29 -1.63
C ASN A 195 8.81 5.58 -0.60
N TYR A 196 8.61 5.88 0.69
CA TYR A 196 9.45 5.30 1.74
C TYR A 196 9.03 3.87 2.08
N SER A 197 9.97 2.94 1.95
CA SER A 197 9.81 1.53 2.31
C SER A 197 10.73 1.19 3.48
N SER A 198 10.20 0.51 4.50
CA SER A 198 11.02 -0.04 5.60
C SER A 198 11.94 -1.19 5.16
N GLY A 199 11.78 -1.69 3.92
CA GLY A 199 12.66 -2.68 3.29
C GLY A 199 12.91 -3.94 4.13
N THR A 200 14.02 -4.62 3.85
CA THR A 200 14.52 -5.75 4.64
C THR A 200 15.29 -5.28 5.88
N THR A 201 16.01 -4.15 5.79
CA THR A 201 16.94 -3.64 6.80
C THR A 201 16.31 -2.88 7.98
N GLY A 202 15.03 -2.48 7.88
CA GLY A 202 14.27 -1.90 9.00
C GLY A 202 14.30 -0.37 9.12
N VAL A 203 15.29 0.30 8.54
CA VAL A 203 15.29 1.77 8.39
C VAL A 203 14.57 2.15 7.09
N PRO A 204 13.59 3.08 7.10
CA PRO A 204 12.93 3.52 5.88
C PRO A 204 13.89 4.10 4.85
N LYS A 205 13.78 3.63 3.60
CA LYS A 205 14.55 4.09 2.43
C LYS A 205 13.60 4.73 1.41
N GLY A 206 13.97 5.88 0.86
CA GLY A 206 13.22 6.50 -0.22
C GLY A 206 13.40 5.72 -1.52
N VAL A 207 12.34 5.08 -2.01
CA VAL A 207 12.33 4.37 -3.29
C VAL A 207 12.09 5.37 -4.42
N MET A 208 13.03 5.46 -5.35
CA MET A 208 12.94 6.36 -6.50
C MET A 208 12.06 5.76 -7.60
N ILE A 209 10.85 6.32 -7.76
CA ILE A 209 9.92 5.94 -8.82
C ILE A 209 9.95 6.99 -9.92
N THR A 210 10.18 6.56 -11.16
CA THR A 210 10.22 7.45 -12.32
C THR A 210 8.85 7.62 -12.96
N HIS A 211 8.70 8.63 -13.82
CA HIS A 211 7.47 8.80 -14.60
C HIS A 211 7.13 7.53 -15.39
N TYR A 212 8.11 6.93 -16.06
CA TYR A 212 7.94 5.70 -16.82
C TYR A 212 7.51 4.52 -15.93
N ASN A 213 8.09 4.37 -14.73
CA ASN A 213 7.68 3.30 -13.82
C ASN A 213 6.19 3.40 -13.44
N TYR A 214 5.72 4.62 -13.16
CA TYR A 214 4.32 4.87 -12.84
C TYR A 214 3.38 4.61 -14.02
N VAL A 215 3.74 5.09 -15.21
CA VAL A 215 2.97 4.87 -16.44
C VAL A 215 2.89 3.36 -16.75
N ALA A 216 4.03 2.66 -16.69
CA ALA A 216 4.11 1.23 -16.86
C ALA A 216 3.16 0.49 -15.89
N ASN A 217 3.22 0.82 -14.59
CA ASN A 217 2.41 0.11 -13.61
C ASN A 217 0.92 0.42 -13.71
N SER A 218 0.56 1.65 -14.06
CA SER A 218 -0.84 2.01 -14.32
C SER A 218 -1.41 1.25 -15.52
N ILE A 219 -0.64 1.12 -16.61
CA ILE A 219 -1.04 0.35 -17.81
C ILE A 219 -1.17 -1.14 -17.49
N GLN A 220 -0.18 -1.72 -16.81
CA GLN A 220 -0.19 -3.12 -16.38
C GLN A 220 -1.39 -3.45 -15.50
N TYR A 221 -1.64 -2.64 -14.46
CA TYR A 221 -2.75 -2.85 -13.53
C TYR A 221 -4.11 -2.68 -14.23
N ARG A 222 -4.25 -1.65 -15.08
CA ARG A 222 -5.47 -1.41 -15.87
C ARG A 222 -5.75 -2.57 -16.83
N HIS A 223 -4.72 -3.14 -17.46
CA HIS A 223 -4.88 -4.23 -18.42
C HIS A 223 -5.60 -5.43 -17.82
N LEU A 224 -5.23 -5.87 -16.62
CA LEU A 224 -5.91 -6.99 -15.95
C LEU A 224 -7.41 -6.74 -15.81
N HIS A 225 -7.81 -5.54 -15.40
CA HIS A 225 -9.24 -5.19 -15.33
C HIS A 225 -9.90 -5.17 -16.72
N GLU A 226 -9.19 -4.78 -17.77
CA GLU A 226 -9.72 -4.73 -19.14
C GLU A 226 -9.92 -6.10 -19.78
N LEU A 227 -9.34 -7.16 -19.20
CA LEU A 227 -9.58 -8.53 -19.65
C LEU A 227 -11.00 -9.02 -19.35
N HIS A 228 -11.71 -8.44 -18.37
CA HIS A 228 -13.06 -8.87 -18.05
C HIS A 228 -14.03 -8.50 -19.19
N PRO A 229 -14.82 -9.44 -19.76
CA PRO A 229 -15.63 -9.19 -20.96
C PRO A 229 -16.65 -8.05 -20.79
N GLU A 230 -17.18 -7.88 -19.59
CA GLU A 230 -18.15 -6.83 -19.26
C GLU A 230 -17.52 -5.49 -18.86
N THR A 231 -16.19 -5.33 -18.94
CA THR A 231 -15.50 -4.11 -18.47
C THR A 231 -16.08 -2.81 -19.03
N PRO A 232 -16.46 -2.69 -20.32
CA PRO A 232 -17.10 -1.48 -20.82
C PRO A 232 -18.38 -1.10 -20.07
N GLU A 233 -19.25 -2.07 -19.76
CA GLU A 233 -20.50 -1.84 -19.03
C GLU A 233 -20.24 -1.64 -17.52
N ARG A 234 -19.32 -2.40 -16.93
CA ARG A 234 -18.91 -2.22 -15.53
C ARG A 234 -18.31 -0.83 -15.30
N ASN A 235 -17.47 -0.34 -16.22
CA ASN A 235 -16.88 0.99 -16.14
C ASN A 235 -17.92 2.12 -16.13
N LYS A 236 -19.03 1.98 -16.84
CA LYS A 236 -20.11 3.00 -16.83
C LYS A 236 -20.76 3.15 -15.45
N LYS A 237 -20.78 2.08 -14.67
CA LYS A 237 -21.38 2.04 -13.31
C LYS A 237 -20.32 2.18 -12.21
N ALA A 238 -19.04 2.12 -12.57
CA ALA A 238 -17.96 1.98 -11.62
C ALA A 238 -17.89 3.17 -10.68
N LYS A 239 -17.83 2.88 -9.38
CA LYS A 239 -17.58 3.84 -8.30
C LYS A 239 -16.68 3.16 -7.29
N TRP A 240 -15.57 3.79 -6.97
CA TRP A 240 -14.57 3.21 -6.07
C TRP A 240 -14.56 3.93 -4.74
N LEU A 241 -14.18 3.22 -3.69
CA LEU A 241 -14.01 3.78 -2.35
C LEU A 241 -12.53 3.70 -1.96
N CYS A 242 -11.93 4.84 -1.63
CA CYS A 242 -10.54 4.97 -1.23
C CYS A 242 -10.44 5.21 0.27
N PHE A 243 -10.23 4.13 1.03
CA PHE A 243 -9.79 4.18 2.43
C PHE A 243 -8.33 3.73 2.60
N LEU A 244 -7.71 3.19 1.55
CA LEU A 244 -6.29 2.85 1.59
C LEU A 244 -5.45 4.14 1.59
N PRO A 245 -4.29 4.16 2.27
CA PRO A 245 -3.53 5.39 2.40
C PRO A 245 -2.93 5.86 1.07
N LEU A 246 -3.24 7.10 0.66
CA LEU A 246 -2.75 7.72 -0.59
C LEU A 246 -1.26 8.09 -0.53
N TYR A 247 -0.66 8.18 0.67
CA TYR A 247 0.79 8.33 0.82
C TYR A 247 1.56 7.03 0.49
N HIS A 248 0.86 5.90 0.35
CA HIS A 248 1.45 4.60 0.08
C HIS A 248 1.20 4.17 -1.38
N ALA A 249 2.16 3.45 -1.96
CA ALA A 249 2.17 2.95 -3.33
C ALA A 249 0.82 2.41 -3.85
N MET A 250 0.17 1.54 -3.08
CA MET A 250 -1.11 0.92 -3.45
C MET A 250 -2.24 1.95 -3.58
N GLY A 251 -2.46 2.79 -2.57
CA GLY A 251 -3.49 3.83 -2.62
C GLY A 251 -3.18 4.85 -3.72
N GLN A 252 -1.92 5.29 -3.80
CA GLN A 252 -1.44 6.23 -4.81
C GLN A 252 -1.67 5.72 -6.24
N THR A 253 -1.31 4.48 -6.54
CA THR A 253 -1.40 3.93 -7.91
C THR A 253 -2.85 3.65 -8.30
N ILE A 254 -3.61 2.96 -7.45
CA ILE A 254 -4.98 2.55 -7.76
C ILE A 254 -5.90 3.77 -7.87
N PHE A 255 -5.87 4.65 -6.88
CA PHE A 255 -6.83 5.77 -6.81
C PHE A 255 -6.29 7.05 -7.43
N GLY A 256 -4.97 7.27 -7.43
CA GLY A 256 -4.36 8.50 -7.97
C GLY A 256 -4.00 8.44 -9.46
N ALA A 257 -3.80 7.25 -10.04
CA ALA A 257 -3.42 7.09 -11.45
C ALA A 257 -4.38 6.21 -12.26
N VAL A 258 -4.69 5.00 -11.77
CA VAL A 258 -5.56 4.06 -12.50
C VAL A 258 -7.00 4.56 -12.58
N ALA A 259 -7.61 4.97 -11.46
CA ALA A 259 -8.99 5.43 -11.45
C ALA A 259 -9.21 6.67 -12.34
N PRO A 260 -8.39 7.74 -12.26
CA PRO A 260 -8.55 8.91 -13.13
C PRO A 260 -8.36 8.55 -14.60
N LYS A 261 -7.38 7.72 -14.95
CA LYS A 261 -7.18 7.30 -16.35
C LYS A 261 -8.36 6.52 -16.91
N ARG A 262 -9.06 5.75 -16.07
CA ARG A 262 -10.28 5.02 -16.44
C ARG A 262 -11.55 5.89 -16.38
N GLY A 263 -11.45 7.12 -15.87
CA GLY A 263 -12.58 8.00 -15.64
C GLY A 263 -13.54 7.48 -14.57
N ILE A 264 -13.02 6.74 -13.57
CA ILE A 264 -13.82 6.17 -12.49
C ILE A 264 -13.83 7.14 -11.30
N PRO A 265 -15.02 7.56 -10.82
CA PRO A 265 -15.13 8.39 -9.63
C PRO A 265 -14.69 7.64 -8.36
N VAL A 266 -13.88 8.31 -7.54
CA VAL A 266 -13.37 7.78 -6.28
C VAL A 266 -13.93 8.58 -5.10
N TYR A 267 -14.64 7.89 -4.21
CA TYR A 267 -15.05 8.42 -2.91
C TYR A 267 -13.88 8.27 -1.93
N ILE A 268 -13.32 9.37 -1.46
CA ILE A 268 -12.15 9.37 -0.56
C ILE A 268 -12.65 9.41 0.89
N MET A 269 -12.26 8.39 1.66
CA MET A 269 -12.38 8.40 3.11
C MET A 269 -11.09 8.95 3.71
N LYS A 270 -11.21 9.98 4.55
CA LYS A 270 -10.06 10.63 5.22
C LYS A 270 -9.30 9.65 6.12
N LYS A 271 -10.05 8.80 6.81
CA LYS A 271 -9.58 7.73 7.67
C LYS A 271 -10.47 6.51 7.44
N PHE A 272 -9.89 5.33 7.57
CA PHE A 272 -10.68 4.10 7.59
C PHE A 272 -11.52 4.02 8.88
N ASP A 273 -12.82 3.87 8.69
CA ASP A 273 -13.77 3.38 9.69
C ASP A 273 -14.65 2.32 9.00
N PHE A 274 -14.85 1.18 9.67
CA PHE A 274 -15.52 0.05 9.04
C PHE A 274 -17.03 0.28 8.85
N LYS A 275 -17.68 0.95 9.81
CA LYS A 275 -19.11 1.26 9.72
C LYS A 275 -19.35 2.30 8.62
N GLU A 276 -18.53 3.36 8.58
CA GLU A 276 -18.60 4.38 7.52
C GLU A 276 -18.29 3.79 6.14
N MET A 277 -17.38 2.80 6.05
CA MET A 277 -17.11 2.09 4.80
C MET A 277 -18.37 1.32 4.32
N LEU A 278 -19.03 0.56 5.19
CA LEU A 278 -20.27 -0.15 4.86
C LEU A 278 -21.40 0.82 4.45
N GLU A 279 -21.53 1.93 5.19
CA GLU A 279 -22.48 3.01 4.87
C GLU A 279 -22.21 3.63 3.50
N ALA A 280 -20.94 3.90 3.17
CA ALA A 280 -20.54 4.44 1.88
C ALA A 280 -20.84 3.46 0.73
N VAL A 281 -20.56 2.16 0.93
CA VAL A 281 -20.90 1.12 -0.07
C VAL A 281 -22.40 1.12 -0.35
N GLN A 282 -23.23 1.08 0.68
CA GLN A 282 -24.67 1.10 0.55
C GLN A 282 -25.18 2.41 -0.08
N LYS A 283 -24.79 3.55 0.49
CA LYS A 283 -25.32 4.87 0.11
C LYS A 283 -24.92 5.28 -1.30
N TYR A 284 -23.66 5.06 -1.68
CA TYR A 284 -23.13 5.52 -2.96
C TYR A 284 -23.15 4.45 -4.05
N ARG A 285 -23.53 3.22 -3.70
CA ARG A 285 -23.50 2.05 -4.60
C ARG A 285 -22.09 1.80 -5.13
N ILE A 286 -21.12 1.75 -4.23
CA ILE A 286 -19.72 1.43 -4.57
C ILE A 286 -19.69 0.06 -5.25
N THR A 287 -18.88 -0.06 -6.31
CA THR A 287 -18.80 -1.26 -7.16
C THR A 287 -17.55 -2.07 -6.94
N SER A 288 -16.49 -1.48 -6.39
CA SER A 288 -15.21 -2.17 -6.24
C SER A 288 -14.54 -1.82 -4.92
N LEU A 289 -13.99 -2.83 -4.26
CA LEU A 289 -13.23 -2.69 -3.01
C LEU A 289 -11.82 -3.27 -3.18
N SER A 290 -10.82 -2.39 -3.08
CA SER A 290 -9.42 -2.78 -2.91
C SER A 290 -9.09 -2.74 -1.43
N MET A 291 -8.72 -3.88 -0.86
CA MET A 291 -8.64 -4.11 0.58
C MET A 291 -7.28 -4.67 1.00
N VAL A 292 -7.10 -4.72 2.31
CA VAL A 292 -6.03 -5.47 2.98
C VAL A 292 -6.65 -6.57 3.83
N PRO A 293 -5.95 -7.68 4.13
CA PRO A 293 -6.52 -8.83 4.83
C PRO A 293 -7.34 -8.51 6.10
N PRO A 294 -6.92 -7.58 6.98
CA PRO A 294 -7.72 -7.22 8.15
C PRO A 294 -9.15 -6.76 7.81
N ILE A 295 -9.34 -6.01 6.71
CA ILE A 295 -10.66 -5.51 6.30
C ILE A 295 -11.52 -6.65 5.77
N VAL A 296 -10.93 -7.61 5.04
CA VAL A 296 -11.62 -8.82 4.58
C VAL A 296 -12.10 -9.66 5.76
N VAL A 297 -11.24 -9.85 6.77
CA VAL A 297 -11.60 -10.54 8.01
C VAL A 297 -12.74 -9.82 8.74
N MET A 298 -12.72 -8.47 8.79
CA MET A 298 -13.81 -7.69 9.37
C MET A 298 -15.13 -7.88 8.62
N LEU A 299 -15.13 -7.93 7.29
CA LEU A 299 -16.32 -8.22 6.49
C LEU A 299 -16.94 -9.57 6.87
N VAL A 300 -16.11 -10.60 7.02
CA VAL A 300 -16.56 -11.95 7.39
C VAL A 300 -17.08 -12.02 8.84
N LYS A 301 -16.30 -11.48 9.79
CA LYS A 301 -16.53 -11.74 11.22
C LYS A 301 -17.45 -10.72 11.90
N SER A 302 -17.60 -9.51 11.36
CA SER A 302 -18.39 -8.47 12.01
C SER A 302 -19.89 -8.66 11.80
N PRO A 303 -20.72 -8.62 12.86
CA PRO A 303 -22.17 -8.65 12.71
C PRO A 303 -22.71 -7.40 12.01
N LEU A 304 -21.94 -6.30 11.97
CA LEU A 304 -22.33 -5.07 11.26
C LEU A 304 -22.48 -5.32 9.76
N THR A 305 -21.67 -6.19 9.15
CA THR A 305 -21.71 -6.46 7.70
C THR A 305 -23.13 -6.82 7.23
N LYS A 306 -23.85 -7.63 8.02
CA LYS A 306 -25.21 -8.09 7.71
C LYS A 306 -26.28 -7.00 7.79
N GLN A 307 -25.94 -5.82 8.33
CA GLN A 307 -26.87 -4.70 8.49
C GLN A 307 -26.86 -3.75 7.30
N TYR A 308 -25.95 -3.95 6.33
CA TYR A 308 -25.77 -3.07 5.17
C TYR A 308 -25.91 -3.86 3.87
N ASP A 309 -26.43 -3.19 2.85
CA ASP A 309 -26.60 -3.71 1.50
C ASP A 309 -25.32 -3.51 0.67
N LEU A 310 -24.62 -4.62 0.42
CA LEU A 310 -23.37 -4.68 -0.36
C LEU A 310 -23.59 -5.20 -1.79
N SER A 311 -24.84 -5.31 -2.26
CA SER A 311 -25.19 -5.89 -3.57
C SER A 311 -24.62 -5.15 -4.78
N SER A 312 -24.17 -3.90 -4.61
CA SER A 312 -23.56 -3.10 -5.68
C SER A 312 -22.13 -3.51 -6.01
N ILE A 313 -21.46 -4.27 -5.14
CA ILE A 313 -20.08 -4.73 -5.37
C ILE A 313 -20.04 -5.73 -6.53
N LEU A 314 -19.09 -5.51 -7.44
CA LEU A 314 -18.82 -6.32 -8.62
C LEU A 314 -17.42 -6.93 -8.57
N ASP A 315 -16.46 -6.24 -7.96
CA ASP A 315 -15.07 -6.66 -7.89
C ASP A 315 -14.51 -6.45 -6.48
N MET A 316 -13.79 -7.45 -5.97
CA MET A 316 -13.01 -7.33 -4.74
C MET A 316 -11.58 -7.76 -4.97
N ALA A 317 -10.64 -7.02 -4.40
CA ALA A 317 -9.22 -7.37 -4.43
C ALA A 317 -8.60 -7.20 -3.04
N SER A 318 -7.69 -8.10 -2.68
CA SER A 318 -6.87 -8.00 -1.47
C SER A 318 -5.38 -8.03 -1.82
N GLY A 319 -4.56 -7.30 -1.06
CA GLY A 319 -3.11 -7.34 -1.20
C GLY A 319 -2.38 -6.92 0.06
N ALA A 320 -1.09 -6.66 -0.06
CA ALA A 320 -0.16 -6.28 1.01
C ALA A 320 0.20 -7.36 2.05
N ALA A 321 -0.65 -8.37 2.25
CA ALA A 321 -0.34 -9.55 3.07
C ALA A 321 -1.13 -10.78 2.59
N PRO A 322 -0.69 -12.00 2.94
CA PRO A 322 -1.40 -13.24 2.61
C PRO A 322 -2.80 -13.28 3.23
N LEU A 323 -3.72 -13.95 2.55
CA LEU A 323 -5.08 -14.24 3.01
C LEU A 323 -5.37 -15.74 2.85
N SER A 324 -6.01 -16.37 3.84
CA SER A 324 -6.33 -17.81 3.78
C SER A 324 -7.52 -18.09 2.87
N GLY A 325 -7.49 -19.24 2.19
CA GLY A 325 -8.60 -19.71 1.35
C GLY A 325 -9.95 -19.76 2.07
N GLU A 326 -9.99 -20.14 3.35
CA GLU A 326 -11.25 -20.16 4.12
C GLU A 326 -11.85 -18.76 4.29
N VAL A 327 -11.03 -17.73 4.56
CA VAL A 327 -11.53 -16.35 4.66
C VAL A 327 -12.01 -15.84 3.30
N ILE A 328 -11.38 -16.27 2.21
CA ILE A 328 -11.82 -15.99 0.84
C ILE A 328 -13.20 -16.60 0.58
N ASP A 329 -13.35 -17.89 0.88
CA ASP A 329 -14.62 -18.60 0.68
C ASP A 329 -15.75 -17.99 1.52
N GLU A 330 -15.48 -17.61 2.78
CA GLU A 330 -16.46 -16.98 3.66
C GLU A 330 -16.85 -15.57 3.20
N VAL A 331 -15.92 -14.75 2.69
CA VAL A 331 -16.27 -13.40 2.22
C VAL A 331 -17.07 -13.46 0.91
N GLU A 332 -16.78 -14.42 0.02
CA GLU A 332 -17.54 -14.60 -1.22
C GLU A 332 -18.99 -15.03 -0.97
N LYS A 333 -19.26 -15.75 0.12
CA LYS A 333 -20.63 -16.13 0.54
C LYS A 333 -21.54 -14.93 0.87
N LEU A 334 -20.96 -13.73 1.06
CA LEU A 334 -21.75 -12.50 1.20
C LEU A 334 -22.51 -12.15 -0.10
N TRP A 335 -22.13 -12.73 -1.25
CA TRP A 335 -22.84 -12.63 -2.53
C TRP A 335 -23.31 -14.02 -2.99
N PRO A 336 -24.49 -14.49 -2.54
CA PRO A 336 -24.95 -15.87 -2.74
C PRO A 336 -25.07 -16.33 -4.21
N ASN A 337 -25.16 -15.38 -5.15
CA ASN A 337 -25.20 -15.67 -6.58
C ASN A 337 -23.83 -16.07 -7.15
N GLY A 338 -22.76 -16.02 -6.35
CA GLY A 338 -21.41 -16.46 -6.72
C GLY A 338 -20.71 -15.54 -7.74
N ASN A 339 -21.28 -14.37 -8.02
CA ASN A 339 -20.84 -13.46 -9.07
C ASN A 339 -19.71 -12.51 -8.64
N VAL A 340 -19.39 -12.45 -7.34
CA VAL A 340 -18.32 -11.62 -6.81
C VAL A 340 -17.22 -12.55 -6.27
N LYS A 341 -16.04 -12.42 -6.86
CA LYS A 341 -14.85 -13.17 -6.47
C LYS A 341 -13.82 -12.24 -5.83
N LEU A 342 -13.18 -12.69 -4.76
CA LEU A 342 -12.06 -11.97 -4.17
C LEU A 342 -10.77 -12.41 -4.88
N THR A 343 -10.17 -11.47 -5.59
CA THR A 343 -8.85 -11.68 -6.20
C THR A 343 -7.75 -11.24 -5.23
N GLN A 344 -6.56 -11.84 -5.37
CA GLN A 344 -5.38 -11.36 -4.67
C GLN A 344 -4.39 -10.75 -5.67
N GLY A 345 -3.58 -9.82 -5.18
CA GLY A 345 -2.48 -9.25 -5.94
C GLY A 345 -1.25 -9.09 -5.06
N TRP A 346 -0.08 -9.15 -5.68
CA TRP A 346 1.19 -8.95 -4.99
C TRP A 346 2.07 -7.94 -5.71
N GLY A 347 2.84 -7.22 -4.90
CA GLY A 347 3.84 -6.28 -5.34
C GLY A 347 4.43 -5.55 -4.14
N MET A 348 5.20 -4.51 -4.42
CA MET A 348 5.98 -3.79 -3.42
C MET A 348 6.28 -2.37 -3.89
N THR A 349 6.70 -1.51 -2.96
CA THR A 349 7.07 -0.13 -3.27
C THR A 349 8.19 -0.07 -4.31
N GLU A 350 9.19 -0.94 -4.22
CA GLU A 350 10.32 -1.09 -5.15
C GLU A 350 9.90 -1.50 -6.57
N ALA A 351 8.65 -1.92 -6.75
CA ALA A 351 8.04 -2.21 -8.05
C ALA A 351 6.85 -1.29 -8.35
N THR A 352 6.90 -0.06 -7.83
CA THR A 352 5.86 0.97 -7.91
C THR A 352 4.58 0.61 -7.14
N CYS A 353 3.94 -0.52 -7.43
CA CYS A 353 2.82 -1.06 -6.69
C CYS A 353 2.57 -2.56 -6.95
N SER A 354 2.26 -2.95 -8.18
CA SER A 354 1.78 -4.32 -8.52
C SER A 354 2.71 -5.05 -9.49
N LEU A 355 2.99 -6.33 -9.24
CA LEU A 355 3.75 -7.23 -10.12
C LEU A 355 2.95 -8.46 -10.54
N LEU A 356 2.07 -8.93 -9.66
CA LEU A 356 1.24 -10.12 -9.85
C LEU A 356 -0.24 -9.78 -9.64
N GLY A 357 -1.10 -10.37 -10.45
CA GLY A 357 -2.55 -10.24 -10.32
C GLY A 357 -3.31 -11.33 -11.08
N CYS A 358 -4.61 -11.42 -10.83
CA CYS A 358 -5.47 -12.47 -11.40
C CYS A 358 -6.04 -12.06 -12.77
N ASP A 359 -6.13 -13.02 -13.69
CA ASP A 359 -6.94 -12.90 -14.90
C ASP A 359 -8.43 -13.02 -14.53
N PRO A 360 -9.24 -11.95 -14.65
CA PRO A 360 -10.61 -11.95 -14.18
C PRO A 360 -11.57 -12.82 -15.02
N ARG A 361 -11.06 -13.45 -16.10
CA ARG A 361 -11.81 -14.43 -16.90
C ARG A 361 -11.71 -15.86 -16.35
N GLN A 362 -10.87 -16.06 -15.34
CA GLN A 362 -10.63 -17.36 -14.73
C GLN A 362 -11.02 -17.32 -13.27
N ASP A 363 -11.47 -18.46 -12.74
CA ASP A 363 -11.69 -18.58 -11.31
C ASP A 363 -10.35 -18.41 -10.57
N PRO A 364 -10.31 -17.60 -9.48
CA PRO A 364 -9.10 -17.45 -8.69
C PRO A 364 -8.59 -18.80 -8.18
N VAL A 365 -7.29 -19.05 -8.31
CA VAL A 365 -6.67 -20.22 -7.71
C VAL A 365 -6.51 -19.99 -6.21
N PRO A 366 -7.02 -20.87 -5.33
CA PRO A 366 -6.95 -20.68 -3.88
C PRO A 366 -5.52 -20.39 -3.41
N ASN A 367 -5.37 -19.38 -2.55
CA ASN A 367 -4.09 -18.91 -2.00
C ASN A 367 -3.06 -18.35 -3.02
N SER A 368 -3.39 -18.32 -4.31
CA SER A 368 -2.53 -17.69 -5.31
C SER A 368 -2.70 -16.17 -5.31
N VAL A 369 -1.63 -15.45 -5.62
CA VAL A 369 -1.63 -14.01 -5.91
C VAL A 369 -1.72 -13.70 -7.41
N GLY A 370 -2.00 -14.71 -8.22
CA GLY A 370 -2.18 -14.60 -9.67
C GLY A 370 -0.92 -14.86 -10.48
N GLU A 371 -0.87 -14.27 -11.67
CA GLU A 371 0.20 -14.41 -12.67
C GLU A 371 0.95 -13.08 -12.87
N LEU A 372 2.05 -13.12 -13.63
CA LEU A 372 2.84 -11.93 -13.96
C LEU A 372 2.04 -10.90 -14.76
N ASN A 373 2.04 -9.66 -14.27
CA ASN A 373 1.60 -8.49 -15.04
C ASN A 373 2.36 -8.38 -16.37
N ALA A 374 1.77 -7.67 -17.34
CA ALA A 374 2.37 -7.54 -18.66
C ALA A 374 3.81 -7.01 -18.62
N ASN A 375 4.67 -7.53 -19.50
CA ASN A 375 6.09 -7.17 -19.58
C ASN A 375 6.91 -7.48 -18.31
N CYS A 376 6.37 -8.23 -17.35
CA CYS A 376 7.11 -8.71 -16.18
C CYS A 376 7.72 -10.09 -16.45
N HIS A 377 8.87 -10.34 -15.82
CA HIS A 377 9.55 -11.62 -15.76
C HIS A 377 9.88 -11.95 -14.29
N ALA A 378 9.91 -13.23 -13.94
CA ALA A 378 10.28 -13.69 -12.62
C ALA A 378 11.18 -14.93 -12.65
N LYS A 379 11.97 -15.09 -11.59
CA LYS A 379 12.71 -16.31 -11.26
C LYS A 379 12.43 -16.67 -9.82
N ILE A 380 12.44 -17.97 -9.51
CA ILE A 380 12.51 -18.45 -8.14
C ILE A 380 13.96 -18.84 -7.91
N MET A 381 14.60 -18.24 -6.92
CA MET A 381 16.04 -18.38 -6.68
C MET A 381 16.27 -19.05 -5.33
N ASP A 382 17.24 -19.94 -5.25
CA ASP A 382 17.72 -20.42 -3.97
C ASP A 382 18.37 -19.25 -3.21
N PRO A 383 17.94 -18.94 -1.98
CA PRO A 383 18.45 -17.78 -1.25
C PRO A 383 19.92 -17.93 -0.81
N GLU A 384 20.45 -19.16 -0.78
CA GLU A 384 21.82 -19.48 -0.36
C GLU A 384 22.76 -19.64 -1.56
N THR A 385 22.40 -20.49 -2.53
CA THR A 385 23.25 -20.76 -3.70
C THR A 385 23.10 -19.70 -4.80
N LEU A 386 22.01 -18.92 -4.78
CA LEU A 386 21.63 -17.96 -5.82
C LEU A 386 21.43 -18.60 -7.20
N GLU A 387 21.16 -19.91 -7.23
CA GLU A 387 20.78 -20.65 -8.44
C GLU A 387 19.27 -20.58 -8.67
N GLU A 388 18.86 -20.64 -9.94
CA GLU A 388 17.44 -20.67 -10.30
C GLU A 388 16.84 -22.04 -9.99
N LEU A 389 15.79 -22.06 -9.17
CA LEU A 389 15.05 -23.27 -8.79
C LEU A 389 14.00 -23.64 -9.84
N LYS A 390 13.55 -24.89 -9.80
CA LYS A 390 12.50 -25.40 -10.68
C LYS A 390 11.13 -24.93 -10.22
N GLN A 391 10.20 -24.91 -11.17
CA GLN A 391 8.78 -24.67 -10.89
C GLN A 391 8.26 -25.66 -9.84
N GLY A 392 7.49 -25.16 -8.88
CA GLY A 392 7.03 -25.89 -7.70
C GLY A 392 7.96 -25.84 -6.48
N GLU A 393 9.25 -25.52 -6.65
CA GLU A 393 10.18 -25.36 -5.54
C GLU A 393 10.02 -23.98 -4.88
N ARG A 394 10.33 -23.89 -3.58
CA ARG A 394 10.24 -22.64 -2.80
C ARG A 394 11.59 -21.95 -2.76
N GLY A 395 11.61 -20.66 -3.13
CA GLY A 395 12.80 -19.83 -3.10
C GLY A 395 12.47 -18.34 -3.11
N GLU A 396 13.47 -17.48 -3.13
CA GLU A 396 13.30 -16.03 -3.25
C GLU A 396 12.79 -15.68 -4.65
N ILE A 397 11.68 -14.96 -4.75
CA ILE A 397 11.22 -14.43 -6.06
C ILE A 397 12.08 -13.24 -6.46
N TRP A 398 12.72 -13.32 -7.62
CA TRP A 398 13.40 -12.20 -8.27
C TRP A 398 12.57 -11.77 -9.47
N VAL A 399 12.46 -10.45 -9.68
CA VAL A 399 11.61 -9.90 -10.73
C VAL A 399 12.34 -8.92 -11.63
N GLN A 400 12.01 -8.91 -12.91
CA GLN A 400 12.44 -7.91 -13.87
C GLN A 400 11.19 -7.35 -14.55
N ALA A 401 10.97 -6.04 -14.45
CA ALA A 401 9.77 -5.40 -14.98
C ALA A 401 9.98 -3.90 -15.25
N PRO A 402 9.21 -3.29 -16.18
CA PRO A 402 9.34 -1.86 -16.51
C PRO A 402 8.92 -0.92 -15.35
N ASN A 403 8.17 -1.42 -14.38
CA ASN A 403 7.71 -0.71 -13.18
C ASN A 403 8.65 -0.88 -11.97
N VAL A 404 9.80 -1.55 -12.12
CA VAL A 404 10.83 -1.62 -11.07
C VAL A 404 11.50 -0.26 -10.90
N MET A 405 11.68 0.14 -9.64
CA MET A 405 12.30 1.40 -9.23
C MET A 405 13.64 1.67 -9.91
N LYS A 406 14.02 2.95 -9.98
CA LYS A 406 15.38 3.35 -10.38
C LYS A 406 16.44 2.99 -9.34
N GLY A 407 16.05 2.93 -8.06
CA GLY A 407 16.92 2.59 -6.94
C GLY A 407 16.49 3.27 -5.64
N TYR A 408 17.36 3.21 -4.63
CA TYR A 408 17.13 3.90 -3.35
C TYR A 408 17.84 5.27 -3.31
N TRP A 409 17.11 6.30 -2.92
CA TRP A 409 17.58 7.68 -2.79
C TRP A 409 18.79 7.77 -1.86
N LYS A 410 19.93 8.26 -2.38
CA LYS A 410 21.20 8.40 -1.66
C LYS A 410 21.69 7.12 -0.97
N LYS A 411 21.33 5.94 -1.48
CA LYS A 411 21.77 4.63 -0.96
C LYS A 411 22.24 3.69 -2.09
N PRO A 412 23.37 3.99 -2.76
CA PRO A 412 23.86 3.16 -3.87
C PRO A 412 24.17 1.72 -3.45
N SER A 413 24.76 1.48 -2.27
CA SER A 413 25.04 0.13 -1.78
C SER A 413 23.77 -0.71 -1.60
N ALA A 414 22.75 -0.16 -0.92
CA ALA A 414 21.47 -0.84 -0.78
C ALA A 414 20.78 -1.06 -2.14
N THR A 415 21.02 -0.19 -3.11
CA THR A 415 20.51 -0.34 -4.48
C THR A 415 21.19 -1.51 -5.18
N GLN A 416 22.52 -1.63 -5.11
CA GLN A 416 23.29 -2.72 -5.70
C GLN A 416 23.01 -4.08 -5.06
N GLU A 417 22.71 -4.11 -3.75
CA GLU A 417 22.30 -5.33 -3.04
C GLU A 417 20.90 -5.81 -3.47
N THR A 418 20.06 -4.90 -3.95
CA THR A 418 18.64 -5.15 -4.25
C THR A 418 18.37 -5.31 -5.74
N LEU A 419 19.06 -4.54 -6.59
CA LEU A 419 18.98 -4.56 -8.05
C LEU A 419 20.23 -5.25 -8.61
N ILE A 420 20.10 -6.53 -8.94
CA ILE A 420 21.19 -7.39 -9.38
C ILE A 420 21.37 -7.26 -10.90
N ASN A 421 22.52 -6.74 -11.31
CA ASN A 421 22.92 -6.72 -12.70
C ASN A 421 23.28 -8.14 -13.14
N SER A 422 22.64 -8.61 -14.22
CA SER A 422 22.95 -9.89 -14.86
C SER A 422 23.07 -9.69 -16.39
N PRO A 423 23.66 -10.64 -17.13
CA PRO A 423 23.65 -10.59 -18.60
C PRO A 423 22.25 -10.51 -19.21
N SER A 424 21.24 -11.02 -18.50
CA SER A 424 19.82 -10.96 -18.89
C SER A 424 19.10 -9.65 -18.49
N GLY A 425 19.85 -8.66 -17.98
CA GLY A 425 19.32 -7.40 -17.47
C GLY A 425 19.28 -7.34 -15.94
N ILE A 426 18.59 -6.33 -15.41
CA ILE A 426 18.54 -6.03 -13.98
C ILE A 426 17.38 -6.79 -13.33
N TRP A 427 17.66 -7.47 -12.22
CA TRP A 427 16.68 -8.22 -11.43
C TRP A 427 16.53 -7.62 -10.03
N LEU A 428 15.30 -7.33 -9.62
CA LEU A 428 14.94 -6.94 -8.26
C LEU A 428 14.84 -8.17 -7.37
N ARG A 429 15.69 -8.25 -6.34
CA ARG A 429 15.56 -9.17 -5.21
C ARG A 429 14.48 -8.67 -4.27
N THR A 430 13.43 -9.45 -4.12
CA THR A 430 12.22 -9.00 -3.40
C THR A 430 12.33 -9.22 -1.90
N GLY A 431 13.17 -10.18 -1.47
CA GLY A 431 13.22 -10.66 -0.09
C GLY A 431 11.98 -11.46 0.34
N ASP A 432 11.12 -11.85 -0.60
CA ASP A 432 9.93 -12.68 -0.37
C ASP A 432 10.17 -14.10 -0.90
N ILE A 433 9.78 -15.10 -0.11
CA ILE A 433 9.80 -16.50 -0.53
C ILE A 433 8.49 -16.82 -1.24
N ALA A 434 8.60 -17.41 -2.42
CA ALA A 434 7.47 -17.81 -3.24
C ALA A 434 7.74 -19.14 -3.93
N TYR A 435 6.69 -19.70 -4.52
CA TYR A 435 6.79 -20.75 -5.53
C TYR A 435 5.75 -20.48 -6.62
N VAL A 436 5.90 -21.20 -7.73
CA VAL A 436 5.02 -21.08 -8.90
C VAL A 436 4.53 -22.46 -9.31
N ASP A 437 3.21 -22.63 -9.50
CA ASP A 437 2.64 -23.91 -9.96
C ASP A 437 2.91 -24.13 -11.45
N SER A 438 2.63 -25.33 -11.97
CA SER A 438 2.82 -25.70 -13.39
C SER A 438 1.98 -24.88 -14.39
N ARG A 439 1.04 -24.05 -13.91
CA ARG A 439 0.19 -23.16 -14.71
C ARG A 439 0.62 -21.69 -14.60
N ASN A 440 1.77 -21.42 -14.00
CA ASN A 440 2.33 -20.07 -13.76
C ASN A 440 1.54 -19.20 -12.77
N HIS A 441 0.80 -19.82 -11.86
CA HIS A 441 0.24 -19.11 -10.70
C HIS A 441 1.28 -19.03 -9.59
N PHE A 442 1.44 -17.83 -9.05
CA PHE A 442 2.41 -17.55 -8.01
C PHE A 442 1.75 -17.63 -6.63
N PHE A 443 2.54 -18.10 -5.66
CA PHE A 443 2.13 -18.25 -4.27
C PHE A 443 3.21 -17.66 -3.39
N ILE A 444 2.84 -16.64 -2.61
CA ILE A 444 3.75 -15.99 -1.67
C ILE A 444 3.68 -16.72 -0.34
N VAL A 445 4.83 -17.19 0.14
CA VAL A 445 4.93 -17.94 1.39
C VAL A 445 5.04 -16.97 2.57
N ASP A 446 6.12 -16.18 2.60
CA ASP A 446 6.34 -15.12 3.59
C ASP A 446 7.56 -14.29 3.18
N ARG A 447 7.86 -13.25 3.96
CA ARG A 447 9.10 -12.50 3.92
C ARG A 447 10.25 -13.35 4.46
N MET A 448 11.34 -13.47 3.71
CA MET A 448 12.51 -14.27 4.09
C MET A 448 13.04 -13.92 5.49
N LYS A 449 13.06 -12.64 5.86
CA LYS A 449 13.53 -12.18 7.17
C LYS A 449 12.57 -12.44 8.33
N GLU A 450 11.31 -12.77 8.04
CA GLU A 450 10.31 -13.06 9.06
C GLU A 450 10.19 -14.56 9.33
N LEU A 451 10.78 -15.42 8.48
CA LEU A 451 10.82 -16.86 8.67
C LEU A 451 11.52 -17.22 9.99
N ILE A 452 10.87 -18.10 10.76
CA ILE A 452 11.32 -18.57 12.07
C ILE A 452 12.19 -19.82 11.83
N LYS A 453 13.43 -19.81 12.33
CA LYS A 453 14.41 -20.87 12.11
C LYS A 453 14.33 -21.94 13.19
N VAL A 454 13.39 -22.87 13.05
CA VAL A 454 13.15 -23.95 14.01
C VAL A 454 13.97 -25.19 13.67
N LYS A 455 15.12 -25.37 14.34
CA LYS A 455 16.00 -26.54 14.19
C LYS A 455 16.31 -26.90 12.73
N GLY A 456 16.71 -25.90 11.94
CA GLY A 456 17.03 -26.05 10.51
C GLY A 456 15.82 -25.98 9.57
N ASN A 457 14.58 -25.95 10.09
CA ASN A 457 13.38 -25.70 9.29
C ASN A 457 13.04 -24.21 9.28
N GLN A 458 12.54 -23.71 8.16
CA GLN A 458 12.01 -22.36 8.05
C GLN A 458 10.49 -22.40 8.17
N VAL A 459 9.96 -21.83 9.26
CA VAL A 459 8.52 -21.73 9.51
C VAL A 459 8.05 -20.34 9.13
N ALA A 460 7.04 -20.26 8.27
CA ALA A 460 6.40 -19.01 7.87
C ALA A 460 5.39 -18.56 8.94
N PRO A 461 5.59 -17.40 9.60
CA PRO A 461 4.58 -16.81 10.47
C PRO A 461 3.20 -16.69 9.81
N ALA A 462 3.16 -16.24 8.54
CA ALA A 462 1.89 -16.02 7.83
C ALA A 462 1.07 -17.30 7.66
N GLU A 463 1.73 -18.45 7.49
CA GLU A 463 1.05 -19.76 7.42
C GLU A 463 0.34 -20.10 8.75
N LEU A 464 1.01 -19.84 9.87
CA LEU A 464 0.43 -20.07 11.20
C LEU A 464 -0.66 -19.05 11.53
N GLU A 465 -0.49 -17.80 11.11
CA GLU A 465 -1.50 -16.74 11.27
C GLU A 465 -2.78 -17.06 10.50
N ALA A 466 -2.65 -17.48 9.24
CA ALA A 466 -3.76 -17.95 8.42
C ALA A 466 -4.54 -19.06 9.14
N LEU A 467 -3.84 -20.10 9.60
CA LEU A 467 -4.42 -21.22 10.35
C LEU A 467 -5.11 -20.79 11.65
N LEU A 468 -4.54 -19.81 12.37
CA LEU A 468 -5.13 -19.30 13.60
C LEU A 468 -6.41 -18.51 13.32
N LEU A 469 -6.48 -17.78 12.20
CA LEU A 469 -7.66 -16.99 11.82
C LEU A 469 -8.86 -17.86 11.40
N GLU A 470 -8.65 -19.13 11.08
CA GLU A 470 -9.70 -20.14 10.85
C GLU A 470 -10.44 -20.51 12.15
N HIS A 471 -9.84 -20.26 13.32
CA HIS A 471 -10.49 -20.54 14.59
C HIS A 471 -11.63 -19.52 14.84
N PRO A 472 -12.88 -19.96 15.14
CA PRO A 472 -14.04 -19.06 15.24
C PRO A 472 -13.92 -18.02 16.38
N GLU A 473 -13.22 -18.39 17.46
CA GLU A 473 -13.00 -17.52 18.62
C GLU A 473 -11.76 -16.60 18.50
N ILE A 474 -11.02 -16.64 17.38
CA ILE A 474 -9.87 -15.76 17.12
C ILE A 474 -10.30 -14.66 16.15
N ALA A 475 -10.21 -13.40 16.56
CA ALA A 475 -10.51 -12.24 15.71
C ALA A 475 -9.31 -11.82 14.87
N ASP A 476 -8.11 -11.84 15.46
CA ASP A 476 -6.87 -11.44 14.84
C ASP A 476 -5.69 -12.22 15.45
N ALA A 477 -4.62 -12.43 14.68
CA ALA A 477 -3.47 -13.20 15.12
C ALA A 477 -2.16 -12.64 14.54
N ALA A 478 -1.09 -12.74 15.32
CA ALA A 478 0.26 -12.55 14.84
C ALA A 478 1.21 -13.58 15.42
N VAL A 479 2.11 -14.10 14.59
CA VAL A 479 3.13 -15.06 14.98
C VAL A 479 4.52 -14.44 14.83
N ILE A 480 5.38 -14.71 15.79
CA ILE A 480 6.79 -14.30 15.75
C ILE A 480 7.68 -15.46 16.20
N GLY A 481 8.95 -15.41 15.81
CA GLY A 481 9.98 -16.24 16.40
C GLY A 481 10.45 -15.65 17.73
N VAL A 482 10.61 -16.50 18.74
CA VAL A 482 11.22 -16.17 20.03
C VAL A 482 12.31 -17.19 20.37
N MET A 483 13.35 -16.73 21.07
CA MET A 483 14.43 -17.60 21.54
C MET A 483 14.03 -18.27 22.85
N ILE A 484 13.96 -19.60 22.85
CA ILE A 484 13.76 -20.42 24.05
C ILE A 484 14.90 -21.43 24.13
N GLY A 485 15.77 -21.25 25.13
CA GLY A 485 17.06 -21.94 25.17
C GLY A 485 17.93 -21.52 23.98
N GLU A 486 18.52 -22.49 23.27
CA GLU A 486 19.37 -22.25 22.10
C GLU A 486 18.59 -22.20 20.77
N GLY A 487 17.28 -22.46 20.79
CA GLY A 487 16.45 -22.56 19.60
C GLY A 487 15.46 -21.42 19.42
N GLU A 488 15.20 -21.04 18.17
CA GLU A 488 14.06 -20.20 17.82
C GLU A 488 12.79 -21.06 17.70
N VAL A 489 11.69 -20.61 18.29
CA VAL A 489 10.39 -21.28 18.24
C VAL A 489 9.25 -20.29 17.99
N PRO A 490 8.14 -20.71 17.36
CA PRO A 490 6.99 -19.85 17.13
C PRO A 490 6.24 -19.48 18.43
N ARG A 491 5.88 -18.20 18.59
CA ARG A 491 4.97 -17.66 19.62
C ARG A 491 3.83 -16.92 18.92
N ALA A 492 2.60 -17.09 19.41
CA ALA A 492 1.43 -16.37 18.88
C ALA A 492 0.92 -15.30 19.83
N TYR A 493 0.47 -14.19 19.27
CA TYR A 493 -0.34 -13.16 19.92
C TYR A 493 -1.74 -13.20 19.31
N ILE A 494 -2.77 -13.27 20.16
CA ILE A 494 -4.16 -13.54 19.76
C ILE A 494 -5.07 -12.43 20.26
N VAL A 495 -5.93 -11.93 19.38
CA VAL A 495 -7.10 -11.12 19.74
C VAL A 495 -8.32 -12.03 19.72
N LYS A 496 -9.06 -12.12 20.82
CA LYS A 496 -10.27 -12.93 20.92
C LYS A 496 -11.45 -12.28 20.19
N SER A 497 -12.34 -13.08 19.64
CA SER A 497 -13.63 -12.62 19.11
C SER A 497 -14.53 -12.09 20.25
N GLY A 498 -15.11 -10.90 20.09
CA GLY A 498 -15.88 -10.22 21.15
C GLY A 498 -17.15 -10.92 21.64
N GLY A 499 -17.58 -12.00 20.97
CA GLY A 499 -18.77 -12.80 21.34
C GLY A 499 -18.48 -14.10 22.09
N SER A 500 -17.23 -14.57 22.12
CA SER A 500 -16.85 -15.74 22.91
C SER A 500 -16.65 -15.32 24.35
N GLY A 501 -17.49 -15.81 25.29
CA GLY A 501 -17.43 -15.53 26.72
C GLY A 501 -16.15 -15.99 27.43
N ASN A 502 -15.01 -15.50 26.96
CA ASN A 502 -13.65 -15.67 27.46
C ASN A 502 -13.09 -17.11 27.55
N ARG A 503 -13.72 -18.10 26.90
CA ARG A 503 -13.33 -19.52 27.04
C ARG A 503 -12.01 -19.89 26.37
N LEU A 504 -11.69 -19.29 25.22
CA LEU A 504 -10.45 -19.61 24.50
C LEU A 504 -9.22 -19.37 25.38
N ASN A 505 -8.46 -20.43 25.66
CA ASN A 505 -7.22 -20.38 26.44
C ASN A 505 -5.99 -20.76 25.59
N ALA A 506 -4.79 -20.56 26.15
CA ALA A 506 -3.54 -20.80 25.43
C ALA A 506 -3.36 -22.26 24.97
N GLU A 507 -3.78 -23.23 25.79
CA GLU A 507 -3.66 -24.66 25.48
C GLU A 507 -4.56 -25.07 24.32
N GLU A 508 -5.77 -24.51 24.25
CA GLU A 508 -6.68 -24.72 23.12
C GLU A 508 -6.12 -24.17 21.81
N VAL A 509 -5.53 -22.97 21.85
CA VAL A 509 -4.87 -22.37 20.67
C VAL A 509 -3.66 -23.19 20.23
N MET A 510 -2.81 -23.63 21.18
CA MET A 510 -1.68 -24.50 20.86
C MET A 510 -2.18 -25.82 20.26
N GLY A 511 -3.16 -26.46 20.89
CA GLY A 511 -3.77 -27.70 20.41
C GLY A 511 -4.44 -27.59 19.05
N TRP A 512 -5.00 -26.42 18.71
CA TRP A 512 -5.54 -26.14 17.37
C TRP A 512 -4.47 -26.24 16.28
N VAL A 513 -3.29 -25.65 16.55
CA VAL A 513 -2.13 -25.67 15.64
C VAL A 513 -1.48 -27.05 15.61
N GLU A 514 -1.33 -27.71 16.76
CA GLU A 514 -0.69 -29.02 16.85
C GLU A 514 -1.41 -30.11 16.06
N LYS A 515 -2.75 -30.08 16.06
CA LYS A 515 -3.59 -31.03 15.30
C LYS A 515 -3.51 -30.87 13.79
N ARG A 516 -2.99 -29.74 13.29
CA ARG A 516 -3.03 -29.36 11.86
C ARG A 516 -1.67 -29.10 11.24
N THR A 517 -0.59 -29.14 12.03
CA THR A 517 0.75 -28.79 11.56
C THR A 517 1.82 -29.76 12.06
N SER A 518 2.94 -29.79 11.35
CA SER A 518 4.13 -30.54 11.75
C SER A 518 4.75 -29.99 13.04
N ARG A 519 5.42 -30.87 13.81
CA ARG A 519 6.00 -30.55 15.13
C ARG A 519 6.90 -29.32 15.20
N PHE A 520 7.59 -28.99 14.11
CA PHE A 520 8.48 -27.83 14.06
C PHE A 520 7.72 -26.50 13.89
N LYS A 521 6.42 -26.54 13.56
CA LYS A 521 5.54 -25.36 13.45
C LYS A 521 4.74 -25.07 14.73
N TRP A 522 4.81 -25.94 15.73
CA TRP A 522 4.04 -25.80 16.97
C TRP A 522 4.44 -24.53 17.75
N LEU A 523 3.49 -23.92 18.44
CA LEU A 523 3.63 -22.65 19.16
C LEU A 523 4.39 -22.80 20.50
N LYS A 524 5.60 -23.37 20.46
CA LYS A 524 6.42 -23.65 21.65
C LYS A 524 6.96 -22.41 22.36
N GLY A 525 6.86 -21.24 21.74
CA GLY A 525 7.13 -19.94 22.34
C GLY A 525 5.94 -19.39 23.15
N GLY A 526 4.82 -20.11 23.20
CA GLY A 526 3.61 -19.77 23.94
C GLY A 526 2.57 -19.01 23.12
N VAL A 527 1.45 -18.73 23.78
CA VAL A 527 0.32 -17.94 23.25
C VAL A 527 0.01 -16.84 24.24
N GLU A 528 -0.05 -15.60 23.78
CA GLU A 528 -0.45 -14.43 24.56
C GLU A 528 -1.71 -13.80 24.01
N PHE A 529 -2.60 -13.35 24.88
CA PHE A 529 -3.79 -12.62 24.49
C PHE A 529 -3.55 -11.10 24.56
N VAL A 530 -3.95 -10.39 23.52
CA VAL A 530 -3.80 -8.93 23.40
C VAL A 530 -5.10 -8.29 22.92
N GLU A 531 -5.27 -7.01 23.23
CA GLU A 531 -6.44 -6.25 22.78
C GLU A 531 -6.41 -5.99 21.27
N ALA A 532 -5.22 -5.79 20.70
CA ALA A 532 -5.03 -5.56 19.28
C ALA A 532 -3.66 -6.04 18.81
N ILE A 533 -3.59 -6.54 17.57
CA ILE A 533 -2.32 -6.80 16.88
C ILE A 533 -1.78 -5.46 16.36
N PRO A 534 -0.52 -5.08 16.66
CA PRO A 534 0.04 -3.84 16.17
C PRO A 534 0.26 -3.94 14.65
N LYS A 535 -0.45 -3.11 13.89
CA LYS A 535 -0.37 -3.03 12.42
C LYS A 535 -0.16 -1.58 11.99
N ASN A 536 0.50 -1.37 10.86
CA ASN A 536 0.54 -0.05 10.23
C ASN A 536 -0.79 0.23 9.48
N PRO A 537 -1.03 1.47 9.00
CA PRO A 537 -2.25 1.79 8.25
C PRO A 537 -2.42 1.03 6.92
N SER A 538 -1.37 0.41 6.38
CA SER A 538 -1.48 -0.49 5.21
C SER A 538 -1.73 -1.95 5.60
N GLY A 539 -2.09 -2.24 6.85
CA GLY A 539 -2.47 -3.57 7.35
C GLY A 539 -1.28 -4.48 7.69
N LYS A 540 -0.04 -4.04 7.52
CA LYS A 540 1.17 -4.82 7.79
C LYS A 540 1.44 -4.94 9.28
N ILE A 541 1.65 -6.17 9.76
CA ILE A 541 2.00 -6.46 11.17
C ILE A 541 3.36 -5.85 11.53
N LEU A 542 3.40 -5.10 12.63
CA LEU A 542 4.60 -4.49 13.20
C LEU A 542 5.33 -5.48 14.12
N ARG A 543 5.85 -6.57 13.56
CA ARG A 543 6.48 -7.69 14.30
C ARG A 543 7.61 -7.28 15.24
N LYS A 544 8.31 -6.18 14.95
CA LYS A 544 9.36 -5.64 15.83
C LYS A 544 8.80 -5.34 17.23
N LEU A 545 7.63 -4.70 17.31
CA LEU A 545 6.98 -4.37 18.58
C LEU A 545 6.60 -5.63 19.35
N LEU A 546 6.09 -6.65 18.64
CA LEU A 546 5.77 -7.94 19.25
C LEU A 546 7.01 -8.67 19.76
N ARG A 547 8.13 -8.63 19.03
CA ARG A 547 9.41 -9.23 19.46
C ARG A 547 9.98 -8.50 20.69
N GLU A 548 9.88 -7.18 20.75
CA GLU A 548 10.28 -6.39 21.93
C GLU A 548 9.42 -6.75 23.14
N LYS A 549 8.09 -6.79 22.97
CA LYS A 549 7.15 -7.23 23.99
C LYS A 549 7.44 -8.66 24.47
N ALA A 550 7.70 -9.59 23.56
CA ALA A 550 8.05 -10.97 23.90
C ALA A 550 9.32 -11.08 24.73
N LYS A 551 10.35 -10.27 24.43
CA LYS A 551 11.59 -10.25 25.23
C LYS A 551 11.32 -9.86 26.68
N GLU A 552 10.47 -8.86 26.90
CA GLU A 552 10.08 -8.43 28.25
C GLU A 552 9.26 -9.50 28.98
N GLU A 553 8.29 -10.12 28.29
CA GLU A 553 7.44 -11.18 28.84
C GLU A 553 8.26 -12.42 29.23
N ILE A 554 9.12 -12.89 28.33
CA ILE A 554 10.00 -14.03 28.57
C ILE A 554 11.00 -13.73 29.70
N SER A 555 11.58 -12.52 29.73
CA SER A 555 12.49 -12.13 30.82
C SER A 555 11.80 -12.16 32.19
N LYS A 556 10.54 -11.72 32.29
CA LYS A 556 9.78 -11.76 33.55
C LYS A 556 9.51 -13.19 34.03
N ILE A 557 9.29 -14.14 33.12
CA ILE A 557 9.11 -15.55 33.44
C ILE A 557 10.40 -16.14 34.03
N TYR A 558 11.56 -15.86 33.41
CA TYR A 558 12.85 -16.33 33.92
C TYR A 558 13.25 -15.70 35.27
N THR A 559 12.87 -14.44 35.54
CA THR A 559 13.10 -13.81 36.84
C THR A 559 12.21 -14.40 37.94
N LYS A 560 10.95 -14.75 37.63
CA LYS A 560 10.04 -15.42 38.57
C LYS A 560 10.39 -16.89 38.83
N ALA A 561 11.02 -17.59 37.88
CA ALA A 561 11.45 -18.98 38.07
C ALA A 561 12.78 -19.12 38.83
N ARG A 562 13.47 -18.02 39.11
CA ARG A 562 14.72 -17.96 39.91
C ARG A 562 14.51 -17.48 41.35
N LEU A 563 13.28 -17.07 41.69
CA LEU A 563 12.80 -16.80 43.04
C LEU A 563 11.96 -17.99 43.50
#